data_AF-A0A7K2XSC5-F1
#
_entry.id   AF-A0A7K2XSC5-F1
#
_cell.length_a   1.000
_cell.length_b   1.000
_cell.length_c   1.000
_cell.angle_alpha   90.00
_cell.angle_beta   90.00
_cell.angle_gamma   90.00
#
_symmetry.space_group_name_H-M   'P 1'
#
loop_
_entity.id
_entity.type
_entity.pdbx_description
1 polymer ?
#
loop_
_entity_poly.entity_id
_entity_poly.type
_entity_poly.pdbx_seq_one_letter_code
_entity_poly.pdbx_strand_id
1 'polypeptide(L)'
;MTDGTTWLAAPRSIAFGGYFVVLARGLTEDELVGRLRQAARSTTAGVVAVGEHTSDSLLEWMDDTYGDIHAAVGLRLGRAGDWTYAVAYGGWQDEFGSPTPLSRDGAHLCVLEFEEENGKAVPPRFAYAHDGRLLSACNLYLDDSWDSEEVEGDPATASRLQALLNAAGLPDPERDSEEAHRTALGVIERFFGLSLPKAPIVAGALPAVVLESGFPKPVRQG
;
A
#
# COMPACT_ATOMS: atom_id res chain seq x y z
N MET A 1 3.44 -15.14 16.31
CA MET A 1 4.36 -14.01 16.13
C MET A 1 3.83 -13.21 14.96
N THR A 2 3.54 -11.94 15.16
CA THR A 2 3.13 -11.04 14.08
C THR A 2 4.37 -10.30 13.61
N ASP A 3 4.66 -10.36 12.31
CA ASP A 3 5.76 -9.61 11.73
C ASP A 3 5.46 -8.09 11.75
N GLY A 4 6.53 -7.30 11.66
CA GLY A 4 6.49 -5.86 11.43
C GLY A 4 6.31 -5.50 9.95
N THR A 5 6.58 -4.25 9.57
CA THR A 5 6.57 -3.80 8.16
C THR A 5 7.96 -3.82 7.51
N THR A 6 9.04 -3.92 8.30
CA THR A 6 10.42 -3.79 7.81
C THR A 6 10.84 -4.79 6.74
N TRP A 7 10.13 -5.92 6.61
CA TRP A 7 10.40 -6.90 5.56
C TRP A 7 10.03 -6.41 4.16
N LEU A 8 9.21 -5.36 4.04
CA LEU A 8 8.89 -4.71 2.77
C LEU A 8 10.10 -4.07 2.09
N ALA A 9 11.15 -3.76 2.87
CA ALA A 9 12.39 -3.21 2.33
C ALA A 9 13.20 -4.21 1.48
N ALA A 10 12.91 -5.51 1.57
CA ALA A 10 13.56 -6.47 0.69
C ALA A 10 13.11 -6.25 -0.77
N PRO A 11 14.01 -6.38 -1.75
CA PRO A 11 13.64 -6.35 -3.16
C PRO A 11 12.53 -7.35 -3.47
N ARG A 12 11.53 -6.93 -4.24
CA ARG A 12 10.38 -7.74 -4.68
C ARG A 12 9.68 -8.42 -3.51
N SER A 13 9.50 -7.68 -2.41
CA SER A 13 8.98 -8.21 -1.14
C SER A 13 7.58 -8.83 -1.23
N ILE A 14 6.71 -8.29 -2.09
CA ILE A 14 5.35 -8.81 -2.34
C ILE A 14 5.20 -9.33 -3.76
N ALA A 15 5.51 -8.48 -4.74
CA ALA A 15 5.38 -8.78 -6.15
C ALA A 15 6.55 -8.16 -6.93
N PHE A 16 6.70 -8.57 -8.18
CA PHE A 16 7.75 -8.05 -9.06
C PHE A 16 7.70 -6.53 -9.22
N GLY A 17 6.50 -5.94 -9.28
CA GLY A 17 6.29 -4.49 -9.45
C GLY A 17 6.37 -3.67 -8.16
N GLY A 18 6.87 -4.24 -7.06
CA GLY A 18 6.91 -3.61 -5.74
C GLY A 18 5.67 -3.91 -4.89
N TYR A 19 5.15 -2.92 -4.17
CA TYR A 19 4.00 -3.10 -3.28
C TYR A 19 3.10 -1.86 -3.18
N PHE A 20 1.83 -2.12 -2.92
CA PHE A 20 0.87 -1.14 -2.42
C PHE A 20 0.06 -1.80 -1.31
N VAL A 21 0.23 -1.29 -0.09
CA VAL A 21 -0.39 -1.84 1.13
C VAL A 21 -1.14 -0.75 1.84
N VAL A 22 -2.41 -1.01 2.15
CA VAL A 22 -3.25 -0.14 2.97
C VAL A 22 -3.57 -0.85 4.26
N LEU A 23 -3.24 -0.23 5.39
CA LEU A 23 -3.65 -0.67 6.72
C LEU A 23 -4.68 0.32 7.27
N ALA A 24 -5.79 -0.21 7.76
CA ALA A 24 -6.90 0.54 8.32
C ALA A 24 -7.27 0.07 9.71
N ARG A 25 -7.41 1.00 10.66
CA ARG A 25 -8.03 0.75 11.97
C ARG A 25 -9.39 1.43 12.01
N GLY A 26 -10.37 0.73 12.57
CA GLY A 26 -11.77 1.18 12.62
C GLY A 26 -12.57 0.86 11.35
N LEU A 27 -12.01 0.07 10.43
CA LEU A 27 -12.71 -0.43 9.25
C LEU A 27 -12.72 -1.95 9.19
N THR A 28 -13.84 -2.50 8.76
CA THR A 28 -13.94 -3.88 8.27
C THR A 28 -13.29 -4.03 6.91
N GLU A 29 -13.08 -5.29 6.47
CA GLU A 29 -12.54 -5.60 5.13
C GLU A 29 -13.46 -5.03 4.03
N ASP A 30 -14.77 -5.21 4.15
CA ASP A 30 -15.76 -4.70 3.20
C ASP A 30 -15.78 -3.16 3.12
N GLU A 31 -15.68 -2.49 4.27
CA GLU A 31 -15.61 -1.02 4.30
C GLU A 31 -14.32 -0.51 3.67
N LEU A 32 -13.18 -1.15 3.95
CA LEU A 32 -11.91 -0.80 3.33
C LEU A 32 -11.98 -0.96 1.81
N VAL A 33 -12.48 -2.09 1.33
CA VAL A 33 -12.67 -2.36 -0.10
C VAL A 33 -13.61 -1.32 -0.74
N GLY A 34 -14.73 -1.02 -0.08
CA GLY A 34 -15.69 -0.03 -0.55
C GLY A 34 -15.06 1.36 -0.70
N ARG A 35 -14.19 1.76 0.23
CA ARG A 35 -13.46 3.03 0.16
C ARG A 35 -12.39 3.02 -0.93
N LEU A 36 -11.60 1.94 -1.04
CA LEU A 36 -10.59 1.80 -2.10
C LEU A 36 -11.22 1.86 -3.49
N ARG A 37 -12.35 1.19 -3.69
CA ARG A 37 -13.13 1.31 -4.93
C ARG A 37 -13.53 2.76 -5.22
N GLN A 38 -13.96 3.52 -4.22
CA GLN A 38 -14.36 4.92 -4.42
C GLN A 38 -13.17 5.84 -4.74
N ALA A 39 -11.96 5.48 -4.32
CA ALA A 39 -10.75 6.25 -4.59
C ALA A 39 -10.02 5.87 -5.87
N ALA A 40 -10.34 4.70 -6.44
CA ALA A 40 -9.82 4.21 -7.71
C ALA A 40 -10.12 5.21 -8.85
N ARG A 41 -9.08 5.61 -9.60
CA ARG A 41 -9.17 6.56 -10.73
C ARG A 41 -9.89 5.97 -11.93
N SER A 42 -9.74 4.68 -12.18
CA SER A 42 -10.47 3.97 -13.23
C SER A 42 -11.95 3.94 -12.86
N THR A 43 -12.76 4.73 -13.57
CA THR A 43 -14.19 4.85 -13.31
C THR A 43 -14.91 3.52 -13.57
N THR A 44 -15.12 2.76 -12.50
CA THR A 44 -16.14 1.72 -12.24
C THR A 44 -16.35 0.61 -13.27
N ALA A 45 -15.96 -0.61 -12.90
CA ALA A 45 -16.84 -1.77 -12.86
C ALA A 45 -16.82 -2.37 -11.43
N GLY A 46 -17.41 -3.52 -11.15
CA GLY A 46 -17.81 -3.91 -9.80
C GLY A 46 -16.67 -4.17 -8.80
N VAL A 47 -17.04 -4.50 -7.57
CA VAL A 47 -16.18 -5.32 -6.69
C VAL A 47 -16.60 -6.75 -6.93
N VAL A 48 -15.66 -7.60 -7.36
CA VAL A 48 -15.90 -9.03 -7.54
C VAL A 48 -15.13 -9.80 -6.47
N ALA A 49 -15.83 -10.48 -5.56
CA ALA A 49 -15.18 -11.41 -4.65
C ALA A 49 -14.80 -12.67 -5.42
N VAL A 50 -13.52 -13.06 -5.34
CA VAL A 50 -12.97 -14.19 -6.12
C VAL A 50 -12.58 -15.38 -5.25
N GLY A 51 -12.79 -15.27 -3.93
CA GLY A 51 -12.45 -16.34 -2.98
C GLY A 51 -11.05 -16.15 -2.41
N GLU A 52 -10.43 -17.24 -1.97
CA GLU A 52 -9.09 -17.19 -1.40
C GLU A 52 -8.02 -17.46 -2.46
N HIS A 53 -7.05 -16.57 -2.55
CA HIS A 53 -5.95 -16.68 -3.51
C HIS A 53 -4.60 -16.43 -2.85
N THR A 54 -3.57 -17.12 -3.33
CA THR A 54 -2.17 -16.68 -3.22
C THR A 54 -1.92 -15.54 -4.21
N SER A 55 -0.78 -14.86 -4.11
CA SER A 55 -0.37 -13.82 -5.07
C SER A 55 -0.41 -14.35 -6.51
N ASP A 56 0.24 -15.50 -6.78
CA ASP A 56 0.34 -16.07 -8.13
C ASP A 56 -1.02 -16.49 -8.67
N SER A 57 -1.83 -17.19 -7.87
CA SER A 57 -3.16 -17.64 -8.30
C SER A 57 -4.14 -16.49 -8.55
N LEU A 58 -3.97 -15.34 -7.88
CA LEU A 58 -4.78 -14.15 -8.15
C LEU A 58 -4.38 -13.52 -9.48
N LEU A 59 -3.08 -13.38 -9.73
CA LEU A 59 -2.57 -12.83 -10.98
C LEU A 59 -2.93 -13.72 -12.18
N GLU A 60 -2.80 -15.05 -12.05
CA GLU A 60 -3.23 -16.01 -13.08
C GLU A 60 -4.72 -15.89 -13.35
N TRP A 61 -5.55 -15.85 -12.31
CA TRP A 61 -7.00 -15.65 -12.47
C TRP A 61 -7.34 -14.33 -13.17
N MET A 62 -6.63 -13.24 -12.83
CA MET A 62 -6.82 -11.94 -13.48
C MET A 62 -6.41 -11.97 -14.95
N ASP A 63 -5.30 -12.63 -15.29
CA ASP A 63 -4.87 -12.80 -16.68
C ASP A 63 -5.88 -13.63 -17.48
N ASP A 64 -6.31 -14.78 -16.96
CA ASP A 64 -7.31 -15.64 -17.61
C ASP A 64 -8.65 -14.91 -17.80
N THR A 65 -9.05 -14.11 -16.81
CA THR A 65 -10.33 -13.41 -16.82
C THR A 65 -10.29 -12.17 -17.71
N TYR A 66 -9.23 -11.36 -17.63
CA TYR A 66 -9.16 -10.05 -18.28
C TYR A 66 -8.27 -10.00 -19.53
N GLY A 67 -7.42 -11.01 -19.74
CA GLY A 67 -6.43 -11.08 -20.82
C GLY A 67 -5.20 -10.22 -20.58
N ASP A 68 -5.11 -9.59 -19.41
CA ASP A 68 -4.00 -8.75 -18.96
C ASP A 68 -4.13 -8.53 -17.44
N ILE A 69 -3.07 -8.86 -16.68
CA ILE A 69 -3.01 -8.64 -15.22
C ILE A 69 -3.11 -7.17 -14.81
N HIS A 70 -2.81 -6.23 -15.72
CA HIS A 70 -2.88 -4.79 -15.47
C HIS A 70 -4.24 -4.17 -15.81
N ALA A 71 -5.17 -4.95 -16.38
CA ALA A 71 -6.51 -4.45 -16.74
C ALA A 71 -7.43 -4.23 -15.54
N ALA A 72 -7.06 -4.70 -14.35
CA ALA A 72 -7.83 -4.56 -13.11
C ALA A 72 -6.89 -4.50 -11.89
N VAL A 73 -7.45 -4.21 -10.72
CA VAL A 73 -6.72 -4.25 -9.44
C VAL A 73 -7.25 -5.38 -8.58
N GLY A 74 -6.40 -6.36 -8.29
CA GLY A 74 -6.67 -7.38 -7.29
C GLY A 74 -6.28 -6.90 -5.90
N LEU A 75 -7.12 -7.14 -4.91
CA LEU A 75 -6.85 -6.85 -3.50
C LEU A 75 -6.91 -8.14 -2.71
N ARG A 76 -5.83 -8.48 -2.00
CA ARG A 76 -5.83 -9.55 -0.98
C ARG A 76 -5.96 -8.93 0.40
N LEU A 77 -6.91 -9.44 1.18
CA LEU A 77 -7.39 -8.84 2.42
C LEU A 77 -6.97 -9.67 3.63
N GLY A 78 -6.86 -9.02 4.78
CA GLY A 78 -6.70 -9.73 6.04
C GLY A 78 -6.67 -8.80 7.23
N ARG A 79 -6.32 -9.37 8.39
CA ARG A 79 -6.25 -8.65 9.66
C ARG A 79 -5.00 -8.99 10.44
N ALA A 80 -4.46 -8.00 11.14
CA ALA A 80 -3.31 -8.11 12.02
C ALA A 80 -3.49 -7.20 13.24
N GLY A 81 -3.85 -7.79 14.39
CA GLY A 81 -4.25 -7.03 15.57
C GLY A 81 -5.45 -6.14 15.27
N ASP A 82 -5.34 -4.84 15.55
CA ASP A 82 -6.39 -3.85 15.31
C ASP A 82 -6.44 -3.34 13.86
N TRP A 83 -5.55 -3.82 13.00
CA TRP A 83 -5.45 -3.38 11.60
C TRP A 83 -6.12 -4.39 10.68
N THR A 84 -7.08 -3.90 9.88
CA THR A 84 -7.48 -4.53 8.63
C THR A 84 -6.52 -4.09 7.54
N TYR A 85 -6.06 -4.97 6.67
CA TYR A 85 -5.16 -4.61 5.57
C TYR A 85 -5.67 -5.08 4.21
N ALA A 86 -5.26 -4.35 3.17
CA ALA A 86 -5.38 -4.74 1.77
C ALA A 86 -4.01 -4.62 1.10
N VAL A 87 -3.65 -5.65 0.33
CA VAL A 87 -2.46 -5.67 -0.52
C VAL A 87 -2.92 -5.68 -1.97
N ALA A 88 -2.46 -4.72 -2.77
CA ALA A 88 -2.87 -4.61 -4.16
C ALA A 88 -1.93 -5.35 -5.12
N TYR A 89 -2.52 -5.89 -6.19
CA TYR A 89 -1.89 -6.67 -7.25
C TYR A 89 -2.46 -6.24 -8.61
N GLY A 90 -1.70 -6.43 -9.69
CA GLY A 90 -2.11 -6.01 -11.03
C GLY A 90 -1.88 -4.52 -11.27
N GLY A 91 -2.85 -3.83 -11.89
CA GLY A 91 -2.74 -2.44 -12.35
C GLY A 91 -3.00 -1.38 -11.28
N TRP A 92 -2.37 -1.50 -10.11
CA TRP A 92 -2.58 -0.55 -9.00
C TRP A 92 -1.75 0.74 -9.12
N GLN A 93 -0.69 0.73 -9.94
CA GLN A 93 0.21 1.87 -10.13
C GLN A 93 -0.60 3.07 -10.60
N ASP A 94 -0.39 4.23 -9.98
CA ASP A 94 -1.16 5.46 -10.23
C ASP A 94 -2.69 5.35 -10.03
N GLU A 95 -3.23 4.23 -9.56
CA GLU A 95 -4.68 4.01 -9.50
C GLU A 95 -5.33 4.70 -8.29
N PHE A 96 -4.60 4.77 -7.18
CA PHE A 96 -5.10 5.34 -5.94
C PHE A 96 -4.52 6.74 -5.69
N GLY A 97 -5.39 7.69 -5.39
CA GLY A 97 -4.98 9.05 -5.02
C GLY A 97 -4.61 9.20 -3.54
N SER A 98 -4.81 10.41 -3.02
CA SER A 98 -4.56 10.72 -1.60
C SER A 98 -5.31 9.74 -0.67
N PRO A 99 -4.70 9.30 0.45
CA PRO A 99 -5.38 8.48 1.46
C PRO A 99 -6.42 9.26 2.28
N THR A 100 -6.44 10.59 2.16
CA THR A 100 -7.29 11.47 2.95
C THR A 100 -8.78 11.13 2.84
N PRO A 101 -9.38 10.97 1.65
CA PRO A 101 -10.80 10.62 1.52
C PRO A 101 -11.12 9.23 2.09
N LEU A 102 -10.16 8.30 2.08
CA LEU A 102 -10.29 6.95 2.63
C LEU A 102 -10.34 6.92 4.16
N SER A 103 -9.92 7.99 4.84
CA SER A 103 -9.77 8.03 6.30
C SER A 103 -10.96 8.64 7.06
N ARG A 104 -12.08 8.94 6.39
CA ARG A 104 -13.25 9.58 7.02
C ARG A 104 -13.92 8.69 8.08
N ASP A 105 -14.82 9.26 8.87
CA ASP A 105 -15.68 8.56 9.84
C ASP A 105 -14.90 7.80 10.93
N GLY A 106 -13.86 8.42 11.47
CA GLY A 106 -13.05 7.93 12.59
C GLY A 106 -11.95 6.93 12.18
N ALA A 107 -11.81 6.62 10.89
CA ALA A 107 -10.85 5.63 10.44
C ALA A 107 -9.40 6.16 10.50
N HIS A 108 -8.47 5.28 10.85
CA HIS A 108 -7.04 5.54 10.72
C HIS A 108 -6.50 4.76 9.52
N LEU A 109 -5.83 5.42 8.59
CA LEU A 109 -5.33 4.84 7.35
C LEU A 109 -3.83 5.05 7.23
N CYS A 110 -3.06 3.97 7.10
CA CYS A 110 -1.67 3.97 6.68
C CYS A 110 -1.57 3.40 5.27
N VAL A 111 -0.87 4.10 4.38
CA VAL A 111 -0.54 3.63 3.03
C VAL A 111 0.97 3.51 2.93
N LEU A 112 1.42 2.36 2.44
CA LEU A 112 2.80 2.05 2.09
C LEU A 112 2.83 1.69 0.62
N GLU A 113 3.64 2.40 -0.16
CA GLU A 113 3.69 2.26 -1.61
C GLU A 113 5.14 2.23 -2.09
N PHE A 114 5.45 1.36 -3.03
CA PHE A 114 6.73 1.35 -3.72
C PHE A 114 6.58 0.73 -5.11
N GLU A 115 6.87 1.50 -6.15
CA GLU A 115 6.93 1.04 -7.53
C GLU A 115 8.38 0.71 -7.92
N GLU A 116 8.83 -0.48 -7.54
CA GLU A 116 10.25 -0.87 -7.64
C GLU A 116 10.79 -0.90 -9.07
N GLU A 117 9.97 -1.32 -10.02
CA GLU A 117 10.33 -1.41 -11.45
C GLU A 117 9.84 -0.20 -12.25
N ASN A 118 9.55 0.92 -11.57
CA ASN A 118 9.33 2.18 -12.25
C ASN A 118 10.59 2.53 -13.04
N GLY A 119 10.45 2.90 -14.32
CA GLY A 119 11.58 3.31 -15.17
C GLY A 119 12.32 4.55 -14.65
N LYS A 120 11.81 5.17 -13.59
CA LYS A 120 12.46 6.19 -12.79
C LYS A 120 12.66 5.65 -11.37
N ALA A 121 13.76 6.00 -10.72
CA ALA A 121 14.03 5.61 -9.34
C ALA A 121 13.15 6.38 -8.34
N VAL A 122 11.86 6.05 -8.26
CA VAL A 122 10.90 6.64 -7.32
C VAL A 122 11.14 6.03 -5.93
N PRO A 123 11.32 6.82 -4.86
CA PRO A 123 11.47 6.27 -3.53
C PRO A 123 10.16 5.62 -3.05
N PRO A 124 10.24 4.60 -2.18
CA PRO A 124 9.08 4.12 -1.44
C PRO A 124 8.43 5.28 -0.67
N ARG A 125 7.12 5.25 -0.52
CA ARG A 125 6.33 6.30 0.14
C ARG A 125 5.51 5.76 1.28
N PHE A 126 5.30 6.63 2.26
CA PHE A 126 4.41 6.43 3.37
C PHE A 126 3.46 7.61 3.51
N ALA A 127 2.20 7.31 3.84
CA ALA A 127 1.24 8.31 4.27
C ALA A 127 0.33 7.78 5.37
N TYR A 128 -0.04 8.65 6.30
CA TYR A 128 -0.99 8.39 7.36
C TYR A 128 -2.04 9.50 7.44
N ALA A 129 -3.29 9.08 7.39
CA ALA A 129 -4.44 9.95 7.42
C ALA A 129 -5.47 9.47 8.45
N HIS A 130 -6.18 10.43 9.02
CA HIS A 130 -7.26 10.18 9.97
C HIS A 130 -8.32 11.27 9.85
N ASP A 131 -9.58 10.88 9.84
CA ASP A 131 -10.73 11.78 9.80
C ASP A 131 -10.70 12.80 8.64
N GLY A 132 -10.30 12.32 7.46
CA GLY A 132 -10.24 13.17 6.28
C GLY A 132 -9.13 14.21 6.35
N ARG A 133 -8.09 13.96 7.15
CA ARG A 133 -6.90 14.82 7.25
C ARG A 133 -5.63 14.00 7.12
N LEU A 134 -4.67 14.51 6.33
CA LEU A 134 -3.31 13.99 6.30
C LEU A 134 -2.60 14.40 7.59
N LEU A 135 -2.06 13.44 8.32
CA LEU A 135 -1.34 13.68 9.58
C LEU A 135 0.17 13.56 9.42
N SER A 136 0.65 12.64 8.56
CA SER A 136 2.07 12.54 8.21
C SER A 136 2.25 11.83 6.88
N ALA A 137 3.14 12.31 6.01
CA ALA A 137 3.61 11.63 4.81
C ALA A 137 5.07 11.96 4.54
N CYS A 138 5.79 11.03 3.94
CA CYS A 138 7.16 11.23 3.49
C CYS A 138 7.56 10.14 2.50
N ASN A 139 8.61 10.40 1.73
CA ASN A 139 9.35 9.33 1.09
C ASN A 139 10.22 8.59 2.14
N LEU A 140 10.50 7.31 1.94
CA LEU A 140 11.19 6.47 2.92
C LEU A 140 12.72 6.55 2.86
N TYR A 141 13.27 7.32 1.91
CA TYR A 141 14.68 7.69 1.90
C TYR A 141 14.92 9.04 2.61
N LEU A 142 13.87 9.86 2.76
CA LEU A 142 13.90 11.26 3.21
C LEU A 142 14.88 12.14 2.42
N ASP A 143 15.09 11.82 1.15
CA ASP A 143 15.92 12.61 0.24
C ASP A 143 15.07 13.58 -0.59
N ASP A 144 15.77 14.51 -1.26
CA ASP A 144 15.19 15.54 -2.14
C ASP A 144 14.91 15.03 -3.57
N SER A 145 15.03 13.71 -3.80
CA SER A 145 15.01 13.15 -5.16
C SER A 145 13.64 13.24 -5.84
N TRP A 146 12.56 13.30 -5.05
CA TRP A 146 11.19 13.27 -5.54
C TRP A 146 10.20 14.15 -4.78
N ASP A 147 10.46 14.50 -3.52
CA ASP A 147 9.64 15.36 -2.66
C ASP A 147 10.53 16.14 -1.68
N SER A 148 9.91 16.76 -0.67
CA SER A 148 10.60 17.26 0.52
C SER A 148 11.40 16.16 1.24
N GLU A 149 12.57 16.54 1.76
CA GLU A 149 13.35 15.76 2.74
C GLU A 149 12.63 15.66 4.10
N GLU A 150 11.52 16.37 4.27
CA GLU A 150 10.77 16.48 5.51
C GLU A 150 9.46 15.69 5.51
N VAL A 151 9.03 15.29 6.71
CA VAL A 151 7.70 14.74 6.94
C VAL A 151 6.66 15.86 6.82
N GLU A 152 5.73 15.69 5.88
CA GLU A 152 4.63 16.60 5.63
C GLU A 152 3.37 16.18 6.40
N GLY A 153 2.51 17.12 6.80
CA GLY A 153 1.21 16.81 7.41
C GLY A 153 0.85 17.73 8.58
N ASP A 154 0.07 17.19 9.52
CA ASP A 154 -0.30 17.92 10.73
C ASP A 154 0.95 18.20 11.59
N PRO A 155 1.23 19.46 11.99
CA PRO A 155 2.48 19.83 12.65
C PRO A 155 2.80 19.01 13.89
N ALA A 156 1.80 18.61 14.68
CA ALA A 156 2.02 17.88 15.92
C ALA A 156 2.45 16.43 15.65
N THR A 157 1.93 15.80 14.60
CA THR A 157 2.27 14.43 14.23
C THR A 157 3.53 14.38 13.39
N ALA A 158 3.61 15.22 12.34
CA ALA A 158 4.73 15.30 11.42
C ALA A 158 6.05 15.60 12.14
N SER A 159 6.09 16.61 13.02
CA SER A 159 7.32 16.98 13.75
C SER A 159 7.82 15.86 14.67
N ARG A 160 6.91 15.09 15.28
CA ARG A 160 7.27 13.96 16.15
C ARG A 160 7.83 12.80 15.34
N LEU A 161 7.25 12.51 14.18
CA LEU A 161 7.76 11.48 13.29
C LEU A 161 9.13 11.88 12.72
N GLN A 162 9.28 13.13 12.28
CA GLN A 162 10.57 13.68 11.82
C GLN A 162 11.65 13.52 12.89
N ALA A 163 11.36 13.91 14.14
CA ALA A 163 12.33 13.80 15.23
C ALA A 163 12.80 12.35 15.46
N LEU A 164 11.92 11.37 15.28
CA LEU A 164 12.25 9.95 15.42
C LEU A 164 13.07 9.43 14.23
N LEU A 165 12.77 9.88 13.00
CA LEU A 165 13.55 9.56 11.81
C LEU A 165 14.96 10.16 11.90
N ASN A 166 15.07 11.42 12.32
CA ASN A 166 16.35 12.08 12.58
C ASN A 166 17.17 11.36 13.66
N ALA A 167 16.51 10.93 14.75
CA ALA A 167 17.17 10.16 15.81
C ALA A 167 17.63 8.76 15.34
N ALA A 168 17.02 8.22 14.29
CA ALA A 168 17.45 7.00 13.61
C ALA A 168 18.53 7.26 12.53
N GLY A 169 18.98 8.51 12.41
CA GLY A 169 20.00 8.94 11.45
C GLY A 169 19.49 8.95 10.02
N LEU A 170 18.27 9.46 9.78
CA LEU A 170 17.75 9.75 8.45
C LEU A 170 17.43 11.25 8.30
N PRO A 171 17.63 11.85 7.12
CA PRO A 171 18.31 11.25 5.96
C PRO A 171 19.81 11.05 6.19
N ASP A 172 20.40 10.12 5.44
CA ASP A 172 21.83 9.82 5.45
C ASP A 172 22.27 9.50 4.01
N PRO A 173 22.91 10.45 3.29
CA PRO A 173 23.19 10.31 1.87
C PRO A 173 24.22 9.22 1.55
N GLU A 174 25.00 8.78 2.54
CA GLU A 174 25.99 7.71 2.39
C GLU A 174 25.39 6.33 2.69
N ARG A 175 24.16 6.28 3.22
CA ARG A 175 23.48 5.03 3.55
C ARG A 175 22.89 4.39 2.30
N ASP A 176 22.97 3.06 2.25
CA ASP A 176 22.29 2.28 1.24
C ASP A 176 20.76 2.49 1.31
N SER A 177 20.11 2.62 0.16
CA SER A 177 18.68 2.94 0.09
C SER A 177 17.82 1.85 0.70
N GLU A 178 18.23 0.57 0.59
CA GLU A 178 17.54 -0.55 1.24
C GLU A 178 17.61 -0.45 2.77
N GLU A 179 18.76 -0.02 3.31
CA GLU A 179 18.94 0.20 4.74
C GLU A 179 18.17 1.44 5.23
N ALA A 180 18.15 2.52 4.46
CA ALA A 180 17.34 3.70 4.76
C ALA A 180 15.85 3.35 4.80
N HIS A 181 15.37 2.64 3.77
CA HIS A 181 14.00 2.13 3.68
C HIS A 181 13.62 1.27 4.89
N ARG A 182 14.44 0.27 5.21
CA ARG A 182 14.22 -0.61 6.37
C ARG A 182 14.18 0.17 7.68
N THR A 183 15.07 1.15 7.84
CA THR A 183 15.15 2.00 9.03
C THR A 183 13.88 2.85 9.17
N ALA A 184 13.45 3.51 8.09
CA ALA A 184 12.25 4.33 8.06
C ALA A 184 11.00 3.51 8.40
N LEU A 185 10.83 2.33 7.77
CA LEU A 185 9.74 1.40 8.09
C LEU A 185 9.73 1.02 9.57
N GLY A 186 10.90 0.74 10.15
CA GLY A 186 11.00 0.38 11.57
C GLY A 186 10.62 1.51 12.52
N VAL A 187 10.90 2.77 12.15
CA VAL A 187 10.46 3.94 12.91
C VAL A 187 8.94 4.11 12.80
N ILE A 188 8.39 4.07 11.59
CA ILE A 188 6.96 4.20 11.29
C ILE A 188 6.15 3.10 11.99
N GLU A 189 6.62 1.85 11.91
CA GLU A 189 6.02 0.69 12.55
C GLU A 189 5.83 0.93 14.05
N ARG A 190 6.90 1.33 14.75
CA ARG A 190 6.84 1.59 16.19
C ARG A 190 5.98 2.80 16.53
N PHE A 191 6.03 3.86 15.71
CA PHE A 191 5.32 5.11 15.99
C PHE A 191 3.80 4.95 15.86
N PHE A 192 3.32 4.20 14.87
CA PHE A 192 1.89 3.95 14.65
C PHE A 192 1.39 2.61 15.21
N GLY A 193 2.29 1.76 15.68
CA GLY A 193 1.97 0.39 16.11
C GLY A 193 1.47 -0.45 14.93
N LEU A 194 2.17 -0.39 13.79
CA LEU A 194 1.83 -1.19 12.62
C LEU A 194 2.25 -2.63 12.81
N SER A 195 1.48 -3.55 12.23
CA SER A 195 1.87 -4.93 12.11
C SER A 195 1.36 -5.47 10.78
N LEU A 196 2.21 -6.21 10.09
CA LEU A 196 1.90 -6.72 8.76
C LEU A 196 2.50 -8.14 8.60
N PRO A 197 1.66 -9.19 8.59
CA PRO A 197 2.14 -10.56 8.67
C PRO A 197 2.75 -11.02 7.34
N LYS A 198 4.05 -11.33 7.32
CA LYS A 198 4.78 -11.66 6.10
C LYS A 198 4.31 -12.98 5.50
N ALA A 199 4.29 -14.04 6.32
CA ALA A 199 4.00 -15.39 5.85
C ALA A 199 2.66 -15.52 5.09
N PRO A 200 1.51 -15.05 5.61
CA PRO A 200 0.24 -15.15 4.88
C PRO A 200 0.18 -14.24 3.65
N ILE A 201 0.84 -13.08 3.66
CA ILE A 201 0.86 -12.18 2.50
C ILE A 201 1.69 -12.79 1.37
N VAL A 202 2.90 -13.27 1.67
CA VAL A 202 3.83 -13.75 0.65
C VAL A 202 3.43 -15.14 0.13
N ALA A 203 3.02 -16.06 1.02
CA ALA A 203 2.83 -17.46 0.66
C ALA A 203 1.42 -18.02 0.96
N GLY A 204 0.64 -17.33 1.81
CA GLY A 204 -0.70 -17.79 2.18
C GLY A 204 -1.70 -17.60 1.06
N ALA A 205 -2.84 -18.29 1.16
CA ALA A 205 -4.06 -17.91 0.47
C ALA A 205 -4.83 -16.92 1.38
N LEU A 206 -5.31 -15.82 0.82
CA LEU A 206 -6.09 -14.81 1.54
C LEU A 206 -7.36 -14.49 0.76
N PRO A 207 -8.46 -14.10 1.45
CA PRO A 207 -9.64 -13.55 0.78
C PRO A 207 -9.24 -12.45 -0.19
N ALA A 208 -9.77 -12.52 -1.41
CA ALA A 208 -9.43 -11.60 -2.47
C ALA A 208 -10.67 -11.06 -3.17
N VAL A 209 -10.56 -9.80 -3.58
CA VAL A 209 -11.53 -9.11 -4.41
C VAL A 209 -10.82 -8.46 -5.59
N VAL A 210 -11.53 -8.25 -6.69
CA VAL A 210 -11.03 -7.51 -7.85
C VAL A 210 -11.86 -6.25 -8.05
N LEU A 211 -11.17 -5.13 -8.19
CA LEU A 211 -11.71 -3.85 -8.63
C LEU A 211 -11.58 -3.79 -10.15
N GLU A 212 -12.72 -3.84 -10.84
CA GLU A 212 -12.74 -3.86 -12.30
C GLU A 212 -12.63 -2.44 -12.88
N SER A 213 -11.82 -2.28 -13.94
CA SER A 213 -11.81 -1.05 -14.72
C SER A 213 -12.96 -1.05 -15.75
N GLY A 214 -13.67 0.06 -15.88
CA GLY A 214 -14.90 0.17 -16.68
C GLY A 214 -14.75 0.11 -18.21
N PHE A 215 -13.63 -0.34 -18.77
CA PHE A 215 -13.49 -0.44 -20.23
C PHE A 215 -14.26 -1.67 -20.75
N PRO A 216 -15.23 -1.50 -21.67
CA PRO A 216 -15.91 -2.64 -22.28
C PRO A 216 -14.92 -3.40 -23.17
N LYS A 217 -14.82 -4.72 -22.98
CA LYS A 217 -14.02 -5.58 -23.86
C LYS A 217 -14.64 -5.64 -25.25
N PRO A 218 -13.85 -5.65 -26.34
CA PRO A 218 -14.30 -6.27 -27.57
C PRO A 218 -14.48 -7.76 -27.31
N VAL A 219 -15.71 -8.23 -27.41
CA VAL A 219 -16.03 -9.66 -27.40
C VAL A 219 -15.23 -10.30 -28.55
N ARG A 220 -14.27 -11.18 -28.23
CA ARG A 220 -13.75 -12.12 -29.22
C ARG A 220 -14.88 -13.10 -29.52
N GLN A 221 -15.63 -12.84 -30.59
CA GLN A 221 -16.46 -13.88 -31.20
C GLN A 221 -15.50 -14.91 -31.81
N GLY A 222 -15.60 -16.14 -31.31
CA GLY A 222 -15.05 -17.31 -31.98
C GLY A 222 -15.87 -17.69 -33.22
#